data_AF-A0A958T0A5-F1
#
_entry.id   AF-A0A958T0A5-F1
#
_cell.length_a   1.000
_cell.length_b   1.000
_cell.length_c   1.000
_cell.angle_alpha   90.00
_cell.angle_beta   90.00
_cell.angle_gamma   90.00
#
_symmetry.space_group_name_H-M   'P 1'
#
loop_
_entity.id
_entity.type
_entity.pdbx_description
1 polymer ?
#
loop_
_entity_poly.entity_id
_entity_poly.type
_entity_poly.pdbx_seq_one_letter_code
_entity_poly.pdbx_strand_id
1 'polypeptide(L)'
;LTAWMHAFTPPINHYIKNVLKFETDVPYKVLNGLGYWDRRNDNVRENLRKAMAQNPYLKVLVQSGYFDGATTYFQAKQTMWLVDPSGKLKDRFTFKGYHSGHMMYLRNEDLKTANDDIRAFIKNSYKPGNVAKY
;
A
#
# COMPACT_ATOMS: atom_id res chain seq x y z
N LEU A 1 5.42 -12.09 15.63
CA LEU A 1 5.85 -12.50 14.27
C LEU A 1 5.75 -14.02 14.06
N THR A 2 6.31 -14.84 14.95
CA THR A 2 6.29 -16.31 14.87
C THR A 2 4.91 -16.92 14.66
N ALA A 3 3.90 -16.47 15.43
CA ALA A 3 2.52 -16.96 15.29
C ALA A 3 1.93 -16.71 13.89
N TRP A 4 2.27 -15.58 13.25
CA TRP A 4 1.83 -15.25 11.89
C TRP A 4 2.53 -16.16 10.87
N MET A 5 3.85 -16.32 10.97
CA MET A 5 4.60 -17.20 10.06
C MET A 5 4.07 -18.64 10.12
N HIS A 6 3.74 -19.14 11.30
CA HIS A 6 3.16 -20.47 11.48
C HIS A 6 1.74 -20.59 10.90
N ALA A 7 0.94 -19.53 10.94
CA ALA A 7 -0.40 -19.53 10.38
C ALA A 7 -0.42 -19.51 8.84
N PHE A 8 0.53 -18.84 8.19
CA PHE A 8 0.52 -18.67 6.72
C PHE A 8 1.46 -19.62 5.96
N THR A 9 2.59 -20.02 6.56
CA THR A 9 3.64 -20.80 5.84
C THR A 9 3.19 -22.22 5.48
N PRO A 10 2.65 -23.04 6.40
CA PRO A 10 2.20 -24.38 6.05
C PRO A 10 1.07 -24.38 5.02
N PRO A 11 0.01 -23.54 5.14
CA PRO A 11 -1.06 -23.50 4.15
C PRO A 11 -0.60 -23.12 2.74
N ILE A 12 0.28 -22.11 2.59
CA ILE A 12 0.74 -21.72 1.25
C ILE A 12 1.63 -22.80 0.61
N ASN A 13 2.51 -23.44 1.39
CA ASN A 13 3.30 -24.56 0.89
C ASN A 13 2.42 -25.75 0.50
N HIS A 14 1.39 -26.04 1.29
CA HIS A 14 0.41 -27.06 0.95
C HIS A 14 -0.35 -26.71 -0.33
N TYR A 15 -0.82 -25.47 -0.47
CA TYR A 15 -1.57 -25.01 -1.64
C TYR A 15 -0.75 -25.12 -2.94
N ILE A 16 0.51 -24.66 -2.91
CA ILE A 16 1.40 -24.71 -4.08
C ILE A 16 1.64 -26.16 -4.52
N LYS A 17 1.99 -27.05 -3.58
CA LYS A 17 2.32 -28.45 -3.91
C LYS A 17 1.08 -29.29 -4.24
N ASN A 18 0.00 -29.14 -3.48
CA ASN A 18 -1.12 -30.07 -3.54
C ASN A 18 -2.30 -29.57 -4.36
N VAL A 19 -2.50 -28.25 -4.46
CA VAL A 19 -3.61 -27.67 -5.24
C VAL A 19 -3.11 -27.20 -6.60
N LEU A 20 -2.07 -26.37 -6.64
CA LEU A 20 -1.48 -25.90 -7.90
C LEU A 20 -0.63 -26.98 -8.60
N LYS A 21 -0.28 -28.06 -7.89
CA LYS A 21 0.58 -29.16 -8.39
C LYS A 21 1.93 -28.66 -8.94
N PHE A 22 2.46 -27.60 -8.33
CA PHE A 22 3.73 -27.02 -8.73
C PHE A 22 4.85 -27.54 -7.83
N GLU A 23 5.80 -28.24 -8.42
CA GLU A 23 6.99 -28.75 -7.74
C GLU A 23 8.22 -27.95 -8.16
N THR A 24 9.02 -27.56 -7.17
CA THR A 24 10.27 -26.84 -7.35
C THR A 24 11.21 -27.17 -6.20
N ASP A 25 12.50 -27.15 -6.50
CA ASP A 25 13.62 -27.20 -5.56
C ASP A 25 13.92 -25.84 -4.91
N VAL A 26 13.31 -24.75 -5.40
CA VAL A 26 13.47 -23.41 -4.84
C VAL A 26 12.79 -23.33 -3.46
N PRO A 27 13.52 -22.97 -2.39
CA PRO A 27 12.95 -22.90 -1.05
C PRO A 27 11.99 -21.71 -0.92
N TYR A 28 10.80 -21.96 -0.34
CA TYR A 28 9.85 -20.89 0.00
C TYR A 28 10.34 -20.09 1.21
N LYS A 29 10.75 -18.84 0.98
CA LYS A 29 11.25 -17.95 2.02
C LYS A 29 10.13 -17.05 2.55
N VAL A 30 9.61 -17.41 3.72
CA VAL A 30 8.48 -16.73 4.41
C VAL A 30 8.74 -15.25 4.64
N LEU A 31 9.93 -14.95 5.14
CA LEU A 31 10.49 -13.63 5.19
C LEU A 31 11.88 -13.77 4.59
N ASN A 32 12.02 -13.33 3.35
CA ASN A 32 13.35 -13.15 2.80
C ASN A 32 13.84 -11.84 3.42
N GLY A 33 14.98 -11.86 4.12
CA GLY A 33 15.62 -10.65 4.61
C GLY A 33 15.91 -9.76 3.39
N LEU A 34 14.94 -8.92 3.02
CA LEU A 34 15.11 -7.87 2.04
C LEU A 34 16.31 -7.09 2.60
N GLY A 35 17.41 -7.07 1.85
CA GLY A 35 18.70 -6.61 2.36
C GLY A 35 18.62 -5.23 3.01
N TYR A 36 19.69 -4.80 3.66
CA TYR A 36 19.77 -3.48 4.26
C TYR A 36 19.55 -2.41 3.18
N TRP A 37 18.32 -1.92 3.07
CA TRP A 37 18.02 -0.71 2.32
C TRP A 37 18.89 0.39 2.91
N ASP A 38 19.56 1.18 2.08
CA ASP A 38 20.23 2.37 2.56
C ASP A 38 19.16 3.35 3.05
N ARG A 39 19.04 3.49 4.37
CA ARG A 39 18.08 4.39 5.03
C ARG A 39 18.69 5.76 5.32
N ARG A 40 19.94 6.00 4.93
CA ARG A 40 20.58 7.30 5.10
C ARG A 40 19.91 8.31 4.18
N ASN A 41 19.72 9.54 4.69
CA ASN A 41 19.09 10.63 3.95
C ASN A 41 17.69 10.30 3.38
N ASP A 42 16.94 9.43 4.06
CA ASP A 42 15.57 9.13 3.67
C ASP A 42 14.68 10.37 3.87
N ASN A 43 14.15 10.87 2.76
CA ASN A 43 13.30 12.05 2.70
C ASN A 43 11.98 11.76 1.96
N VAL A 44 11.44 10.54 2.06
CA VAL A 44 10.21 10.10 1.34
C VAL A 44 9.11 11.17 1.35
N ARG A 45 8.82 11.77 2.52
CA ARG A 45 7.77 12.78 2.65
C ARG A 45 8.01 14.02 1.77
N GLU A 46 9.21 14.57 1.83
CA GLU A 46 9.58 15.76 1.07
C GLU A 46 9.70 15.45 -0.43
N ASN A 47 10.21 14.27 -0.77
CA ASN A 47 10.27 13.80 -2.15
C ASN A 47 8.86 13.62 -2.75
N LEU A 48 7.92 13.06 -1.99
CA LEU A 48 6.52 12.96 -2.41
C LEU A 48 5.90 14.35 -2.60
N ARG A 49 6.13 15.28 -1.67
CA ARG A 49 5.65 16.67 -1.80
C ARG A 49 6.18 17.33 -3.07
N LYS A 50 7.48 17.21 -3.34
CA LYS A 50 8.11 17.75 -4.56
C LYS A 50 7.54 17.12 -5.83
N ALA A 51 7.40 15.80 -5.86
CA ALA A 51 6.82 15.08 -7.01
C ALA A 51 5.37 15.54 -7.28
N MET A 52 4.57 15.72 -6.23
CA MET A 52 3.22 16.26 -6.37
C MET A 52 3.20 17.72 -6.82
N ALA A 53 4.14 18.55 -6.34
CA ALA A 53 4.26 19.94 -6.78
C ALA A 53 4.67 20.06 -8.26
N GLN A 54 5.57 19.19 -8.73
CA GLN A 54 6.05 19.18 -10.12
C GLN A 54 5.03 18.61 -11.09
N ASN A 55 4.30 17.57 -10.70
CA ASN A 55 3.27 16.97 -11.52
C ASN A 55 1.89 17.38 -11.00
N PRO A 56 1.21 18.39 -11.57
CA PRO A 56 -0.11 18.84 -11.09
C PRO A 56 -1.20 17.76 -11.17
N TYR A 57 -0.99 16.70 -11.97
CA TYR A 57 -1.94 15.61 -12.18
C TYR A 57 -1.74 14.43 -11.22
N LEU A 58 -0.62 14.37 -10.47
CA LEU A 58 -0.34 13.24 -9.56
C LEU A 58 -1.33 13.21 -8.39
N LYS A 59 -2.11 12.14 -8.25
CA LYS A 59 -3.01 11.94 -7.11
C LYS A 59 -2.47 10.82 -6.22
N VAL A 60 -2.82 10.85 -4.94
CA VAL A 60 -2.39 9.85 -3.96
C VAL A 60 -3.61 9.23 -3.29
N LEU A 61 -3.69 7.90 -3.32
CA LEU A 61 -4.64 7.12 -2.54
C LEU A 61 -3.91 6.46 -1.37
N VAL A 62 -4.45 6.62 -0.17
CA VAL A 62 -4.02 5.92 1.04
C VAL A 62 -5.14 4.96 1.45
N GLN A 63 -4.83 3.66 1.45
CA GLN A 63 -5.73 2.61 1.93
C GLN A 63 -5.17 2.09 3.27
N SER A 64 -5.97 2.18 4.33
CA SER A 64 -5.51 1.89 5.70
C SER A 64 -6.53 1.04 6.46
N GLY A 65 -6.07 0.01 7.14
CA GLY A 65 -6.88 -0.69 8.13
C GLY A 65 -7.01 0.13 9.42
N TYR A 66 -8.17 0.11 10.06
CA TYR A 66 -8.39 0.77 11.36
C TYR A 66 -7.63 0.08 12.50
N PHE A 67 -7.36 -1.22 12.37
CA PHE A 67 -6.67 -2.03 13.37
C PHE A 67 -5.22 -2.36 12.96
N ASP A 68 -4.65 -1.57 12.04
CA ASP A 68 -3.26 -1.74 11.64
C ASP A 68 -2.31 -1.24 12.74
N GLY A 69 -1.59 -2.16 13.36
CA GLY A 69 -0.58 -1.85 14.38
C GLY A 69 0.82 -1.58 13.83
N ALA A 70 1.08 -1.85 12.54
CA ALA A 70 2.37 -1.63 11.90
C ALA A 70 2.44 -0.25 11.23
N THR A 71 1.37 0.13 10.53
CA THR A 71 1.17 1.46 9.94
C THR A 71 -0.15 2.04 10.40
N THR A 72 -0.13 2.65 11.59
CA THR A 72 -1.37 3.04 12.28
C THR A 72 -2.19 4.07 11.50
N TYR A 73 -3.52 3.98 11.63
CA TYR A 73 -4.46 4.91 10.99
C TYR A 73 -4.05 6.37 11.17
N PHE A 74 -3.67 6.75 12.39
CA PHE A 74 -3.31 8.13 12.69
C PHE A 74 -1.97 8.52 12.06
N GLN A 75 -0.97 7.64 12.03
CA GLN A 75 0.28 7.90 11.31
C GLN A 75 0.05 8.06 9.80
N ALA A 76 -0.87 7.29 9.21
CA ALA A 76 -1.25 7.44 7.81
C ALA A 76 -1.88 8.81 7.54
N LYS A 77 -2.82 9.25 8.41
CA LYS A 77 -3.41 10.59 8.34
C LYS A 77 -2.40 11.71 8.54
N GLN A 78 -1.56 11.60 9.56
CA GLN A 78 -0.49 12.55 9.84
C GLN A 78 0.48 12.68 8.67
N THR A 79 0.83 11.57 8.02
CA THR A 79 1.69 11.60 6.84
C THR A 79 1.09 12.49 5.75
N MET A 80 -0.21 12.34 5.45
CA MET A 80 -0.89 13.17 4.46
C MET A 80 -0.84 14.66 4.81
N TRP A 81 -1.07 15.01 6.09
CA TRP A 81 -1.02 16.40 6.56
C TRP A 81 0.38 16.98 6.50
N LEU A 82 1.39 16.17 6.83
CA LEU A 82 2.79 16.62 6.86
C LEU A 82 3.42 16.67 5.46
N VAL A 83 2.90 15.93 4.47
CA VAL A 83 3.33 16.07 3.06
C VAL A 83 2.93 17.45 2.54
N ASP A 84 1.77 17.98 2.94
CA ASP A 84 1.31 19.30 2.52
C ASP A 84 0.82 20.15 3.71
N PRO A 85 1.76 20.76 4.45
CA PRO A 85 1.41 21.68 5.55
C PRO A 85 0.59 22.89 5.09
N SER A 86 0.64 23.23 3.79
CA SER A 86 -0.07 24.38 3.23
C SER A 86 -1.52 24.10 2.84
N GLY A 87 -1.92 22.83 2.79
CA GLY A 87 -3.26 22.39 2.35
C GLY A 87 -3.54 22.54 0.85
N LYS A 88 -2.59 23.01 0.03
CA LYS A 88 -2.75 23.23 -1.42
C LYS A 88 -2.94 21.94 -2.23
N LEU A 89 -2.45 20.82 -1.73
CA LEU A 89 -2.52 19.48 -2.33
C LEU A 89 -3.65 18.64 -1.74
N LYS A 90 -4.42 19.14 -0.76
CA LYS A 90 -5.46 18.37 -0.05
C LYS A 90 -6.43 17.64 -0.99
N ASP A 91 -6.84 18.27 -2.09
CA ASP A 91 -7.82 17.74 -3.04
C ASP A 91 -7.23 16.64 -3.96
N ARG A 92 -5.92 16.40 -3.85
CA ARG A 92 -5.19 15.36 -4.59
C ARG A 92 -4.90 14.14 -3.73
N PHE A 93 -5.22 14.20 -2.45
CA PHE A 93 -5.14 13.08 -1.53
C PHE A 93 -6.52 12.45 -1.34
N THR A 94 -6.58 11.13 -1.39
CA THR A 94 -7.76 10.33 -1.06
C THR A 94 -7.39 9.35 0.04
N PHE A 95 -8.24 9.21 1.05
CA PHE A 95 -8.06 8.25 2.13
C PHE A 95 -9.24 7.29 2.18
N LYS A 96 -8.95 6.00 2.33
CA LYS A 96 -9.94 4.94 2.52
C LYS A 96 -9.56 4.10 3.74
N GLY A 97 -10.51 3.97 4.66
CA GLY A 97 -10.37 3.22 5.90
C GLY A 97 -11.17 1.92 5.83
N TYR A 98 -10.59 0.83 6.32
CA TYR A 98 -11.17 -0.51 6.30
C TYR A 98 -11.23 -1.11 7.70
N HIS A 99 -12.21 -1.97 7.98
CA HIS A 99 -12.37 -2.62 9.29
C HIS A 99 -11.34 -3.74 9.55
N SER A 100 -10.29 -3.81 8.75
CA SER A 100 -9.18 -4.75 8.89
C SER A 100 -7.96 -4.13 9.58
N GLY A 101 -6.94 -4.96 9.79
CA GLY A 101 -5.61 -4.53 10.19
C GLY A 101 -4.68 -4.30 9.00
N HIS A 102 -3.40 -4.60 9.19
CA HIS A 102 -2.33 -4.34 8.21
C HIS A 102 -2.57 -4.98 6.84
N MET A 103 -2.93 -6.26 6.82
CA MET A 103 -3.26 -6.99 5.59
C MET A 103 -4.75 -6.89 5.32
N MET A 104 -5.23 -5.70 4.96
CA MET A 104 -6.67 -5.41 4.78
C MET A 104 -7.38 -6.31 3.76
N TYR A 105 -6.63 -6.85 2.81
CA TYR A 105 -7.12 -7.79 1.81
C TYR A 105 -7.47 -9.18 2.36
N LEU A 106 -7.15 -9.50 3.63
CA LEU A 106 -7.53 -10.79 4.20
C LEU A 106 -9.02 -10.89 4.55
N ARG A 107 -9.66 -9.77 4.90
CA ARG A 107 -11.11 -9.74 5.11
C ARG A 107 -11.77 -9.57 3.75
N ASN A 108 -12.54 -10.57 3.31
CA ASN A 108 -13.10 -10.61 1.96
C ASN A 108 -13.93 -9.37 1.58
N GLU A 109 -14.71 -8.84 2.52
CA GLU A 109 -15.47 -7.59 2.33
C GLU A 109 -14.56 -6.38 2.09
N ASP A 110 -13.46 -6.28 2.85
CA ASP A 110 -12.49 -5.18 2.72
C ASP A 110 -11.66 -5.35 1.45
N LEU A 111 -11.32 -6.58 1.05
CA LEU A 111 -10.69 -6.86 -0.24
C LEU A 111 -11.56 -6.40 -1.41
N LYS A 112 -12.85 -6.72 -1.39
CA LYS A 112 -13.79 -6.33 -2.46
C LYS A 112 -13.88 -4.80 -2.56
N THR A 113 -14.13 -4.15 -1.43
CA THR A 113 -14.26 -2.69 -1.37
C THR A 113 -12.95 -1.97 -1.69
N ALA A 114 -11.81 -2.46 -1.20
CA ALA A 114 -10.49 -1.92 -1.53
C ALA A 114 -10.18 -2.01 -3.03
N ASN A 115 -10.56 -3.10 -3.70
CA ASN A 115 -10.44 -3.22 -5.14
C ASN A 115 -11.33 -2.23 -5.89
N ASP A 116 -12.57 -2.03 -5.45
CA ASP A 116 -13.48 -1.07 -6.05
C ASP A 116 -13.00 0.38 -5.85
N ASP A 117 -12.45 0.70 -4.68
CA ASP A 117 -11.83 1.99 -4.40
C ASP A 117 -10.62 2.27 -5.30
N ILE A 118 -9.77 1.27 -5.56
CA ILE A 118 -8.66 1.39 -6.52
C ILE A 118 -9.19 1.69 -7.92
N ARG A 119 -10.21 0.95 -8.38
CA ARG A 119 -10.82 1.18 -9.70
C ARG A 119 -11.39 2.59 -9.81
N ALA A 120 -12.12 3.04 -8.79
CA ALA A 120 -12.68 4.38 -8.74
C ALA A 120 -11.57 5.44 -8.74
N PHE A 121 -10.51 5.23 -7.96
CA PHE A 121 -9.36 6.13 -7.91
C PHE A 121 -8.65 6.25 -9.26
N ILE A 122 -8.40 5.13 -9.95
CA ILE A 122 -7.77 5.13 -11.28
C ILE A 122 -8.64 5.92 -12.27
N LYS A 123 -9.95 5.64 -12.32
CA LYS A 123 -10.88 6.38 -13.19
C LYS A 123 -10.92 7.88 -12.89
N ASN A 124 -10.90 8.26 -11.61
CA ASN A 124 -10.90 9.66 -11.18
C ASN A 124 -9.56 10.37 -11.38
N SER A 125 -8.46 9.62 -11.44
CA SER A 125 -7.11 10.14 -11.61
C SER A 125 -6.71 10.24 -13.08
N TYR A 126 -7.27 9.37 -13.92
CA TYR A 126 -7.02 9.34 -15.35
C TYR A 126 -7.87 10.39 -16.08
N LYS A 127 -7.20 11.31 -16.78
CA LYS A 127 -7.84 12.22 -17.74
C LYS A 127 -7.14 12.07 -19.10
N PRO A 128 -7.79 11.47 -20.12
CA PRO A 128 -7.24 11.37 -21.46
C PRO A 128 -6.79 12.75 -21.97
N GLY A 129 -5.59 12.83 -22.56
CA GLY A 129 -5.04 14.07 -23.16
C GLY A 129 -4.35 15.04 -22.19
N ASN A 130 -4.49 14.86 -20.87
CA ASN A 130 -3.79 15.67 -19.87
C ASN A 130 -2.53 14.94 -19.37
N VAL A 131 -1.50 14.90 -20.21
CA VAL A 131 -0.17 14.42 -19.79
C VAL A 131 0.61 15.56 -19.16
N ALA A 132 1.37 15.26 -18.10
CA ALA A 132 2.35 16.20 -17.57
C ALA A 132 3.37 16.48 -18.69
N LYS A 133 3.45 17.74 -19.13
CA LYS A 133 4.51 18.19 -20.03
C LYS A 133 5.70 18.58 -19.16
N TYR A 134 6.82 17.90 -19.38
CA TYR A 134 8.10 18.14 -18.72
C TYR A 134 8.89 19.23 -19.44
#